data_AF-A0A2D5RPY8-F1
#
_entry.id   AF-A0A2D5RPY8-F1
#
_cell.length_a   1.000
_cell.length_b   1.000
_cell.length_c   1.000
_cell.angle_alpha   90.00
_cell.angle_beta   90.00
_cell.angle_gamma   90.00
#
_symmetry.space_group_name_H-M   'P 1'
#
loop_
_entity.id
_entity.type
_entity.pdbx_description
1 polymer ?
#
loop_
_entity_poly.entity_id
_entity_poly.type
_entity_poly.pdbx_seq_one_letter_code
_entity_poly.pdbx_strand_id
1 'polypeptide(L)'
;MQLLLKTDRSGLRTFGWQMAIALPLVFSLLLPWLFGYFSVATLPLWPLVLSAMLLIMAWCWPTGLYYPYRGWMAFAAVMAWINTRLLLGLGFYVMLLPLGLVLRLFSKLQYQHKPTGDSYWLAPDKVPTAKDLEDPF
;
A
#
# COMPACT_ATOMS: atom_id res chain seq x y z
N MET A 1 -3.25 6.38 -15.04
CA MET A 1 -3.14 5.01 -15.58
C MET A 1 -3.90 4.98 -16.90
N GLN A 2 -3.22 4.86 -18.05
CA GLN A 2 -3.92 4.73 -19.33
C GLN A 2 -4.54 3.33 -19.38
N LEU A 3 -5.87 3.27 -19.46
CA LEU A 3 -6.59 2.00 -19.58
C LEU A 3 -6.53 1.52 -21.03
N LEU A 4 -6.43 0.20 -21.22
CA LEU A 4 -6.49 -0.38 -22.56
C LEU A 4 -7.80 0.00 -23.25
N LEU A 5 -7.71 0.30 -24.55
CA LEU A 5 -8.87 0.52 -25.40
C LEU A 5 -9.45 -0.81 -25.84
N LYS A 6 -10.76 -0.84 -26.17
CA LYS A 6 -11.42 -2.05 -26.68
C LYS A 6 -10.78 -2.58 -27.97
N THR A 7 -10.17 -1.70 -28.75
CA THR A 7 -9.47 -2.02 -30.00
C THR A 7 -8.06 -2.59 -29.78
N ASP A 8 -7.48 -2.44 -28.59
CA ASP A 8 -6.14 -2.94 -28.26
C ASP A 8 -6.20 -4.44 -27.90
N ARG A 9 -6.22 -5.26 -28.96
CA ARG A 9 -6.29 -6.72 -28.83
C ARG A 9 -5.03 -7.31 -28.20
N SER A 10 -3.86 -6.72 -28.44
CA SER A 10 -2.58 -7.16 -27.85
C SER A 10 -2.59 -7.05 -26.33
N GLY A 11 -2.95 -5.88 -25.80
CA GLY A 11 -3.01 -5.66 -24.35
C GLY A 11 -4.03 -6.57 -23.66
N LEU A 12 -5.22 -6.72 -24.26
CA LEU A 12 -6.27 -7.58 -23.70
C LEU A 12 -5.87 -9.07 -23.71
N ARG A 13 -5.11 -9.53 -24.71
CA ARG A 13 -4.55 -10.90 -24.73
C ARG A 13 -3.53 -11.08 -23.61
N THR A 14 -2.62 -10.14 -23.42
CA THR A 14 -1.62 -10.20 -22.34
C THR A 14 -2.29 -10.27 -20.97
N PHE A 15 -3.32 -9.45 -20.74
CA PHE A 15 -4.12 -9.53 -19.51
C PHE A 15 -4.77 -10.91 -19.32
N GLY A 16 -5.39 -11.46 -20.37
CA GLY A 16 -6.01 -12.77 -20.32
C GLY A 16 -5.02 -13.89 -19.97
N TRP A 17 -3.83 -13.89 -20.58
CA TRP A 17 -2.76 -14.83 -20.26
C TRP A 17 -2.24 -14.67 -18.83
N GLN A 18 -2.02 -13.43 -18.39
CA GLN A 18 -1.56 -13.15 -17.03
C GLN A 18 -2.57 -13.63 -15.98
N MET A 19 -3.86 -13.37 -16.18
CA MET A 19 -4.91 -13.82 -15.25
C MET A 19 -5.12 -15.34 -15.29
N ALA A 20 -5.07 -15.95 -16.47
CA ALA A 20 -5.18 -17.40 -16.62
C ALA A 20 -4.03 -18.17 -15.96
N ILE A 21 -2.85 -17.56 -15.83
CA ILE A 21 -1.70 -18.14 -15.11
C ILE A 21 -1.74 -17.79 -13.62
N ALA A 22 -2.08 -16.54 -13.28
CA ALA A 22 -2.05 -16.06 -11.90
C ALA A 22 -3.16 -16.70 -11.04
N LEU A 23 -4.38 -16.84 -11.56
CA LEU A 23 -5.50 -17.41 -10.80
C LEU A 23 -5.24 -18.85 -10.30
N PRO A 24 -4.86 -19.83 -11.15
CA PRO A 24 -4.64 -21.19 -10.68
C PRO A 24 -3.36 -21.26 -9.83
N LEU A 25 -2.32 -20.49 -10.15
CA LEU A 25 -1.10 -20.44 -9.34
C LEU A 25 -1.39 -19.96 -7.92
N VAL A 26 -2.18 -18.91 -7.75
CA VAL A 26 -2.51 -18.41 -6.40
C VAL A 26 -3.51 -19.30 -5.69
N PHE A 27 -4.64 -19.62 -6.34
CA PHE A 27 -5.76 -20.31 -5.67
C PHE A 27 -5.62 -21.83 -5.60
N SER A 28 -4.93 -22.46 -6.55
CA SER A 28 -4.75 -23.91 -6.58
C SER A 28 -3.38 -24.38 -6.06
N LEU A 29 -2.36 -23.51 -6.02
CA LEU A 29 -1.02 -23.88 -5.57
C LEU A 29 -0.60 -23.13 -4.30
N LEU A 30 -0.56 -21.80 -4.35
CA LEU A 30 0.02 -20.96 -3.28
C LEU A 30 -0.83 -20.98 -2.00
N LEU A 31 -2.16 -20.81 -2.11
CA LEU A 31 -3.06 -20.84 -0.95
C LEU A 31 -3.08 -22.22 -0.25
N PRO A 32 -3.29 -23.35 -0.94
CA PRO A 32 -3.23 -24.68 -0.30
C PRO A 32 -1.89 -24.96 0.36
N TRP A 33 -0.79 -24.48 -0.23
CA TRP A 33 0.55 -24.61 0.33
C TRP A 33 0.74 -23.78 1.61
N LEU A 34 0.29 -22.51 1.62
CA LEU A 34 0.45 -21.62 2.77
C LEU A 34 -0.39 -22.05 3.98
N PHE A 35 -1.59 -22.58 3.74
CA PHE A 35 -2.52 -22.97 4.81
C PHE A 35 -2.42 -24.45 5.20
N GLY A 36 -1.47 -25.21 4.64
CA GLY A 36 -1.24 -26.62 4.99
C GLY A 36 -2.36 -27.60 4.57
N TYR A 37 -3.37 -27.14 3.84
CA TYR A 37 -4.43 -27.97 3.26
C TYR A 37 -3.99 -28.55 1.91
N PHE A 38 -2.83 -29.20 1.87
CA PHE A 38 -2.34 -29.93 0.69
C PHE A 38 -3.09 -31.25 0.52
N SER A 39 -4.42 -31.19 0.47
CA SER A 39 -5.27 -32.33 0.18
C SER A 39 -5.86 -32.15 -1.21
N VAL A 40 -5.52 -33.08 -2.11
CA VAL A 40 -5.92 -33.11 -3.51
C VAL A 40 -7.45 -33.11 -3.67
N ALA A 41 -8.19 -33.52 -2.63
CA ALA A 41 -9.65 -33.54 -2.57
C ALA A 41 -10.31 -32.15 -2.35
N THR A 42 -9.56 -31.15 -1.87
CA THR A 42 -10.05 -29.78 -1.63
C THR A 42 -9.45 -28.77 -2.58
N LEU A 43 -8.81 -29.22 -3.68
CA LEU A 43 -8.42 -28.30 -4.74
C LEU A 43 -9.68 -27.71 -5.37
N PRO A 44 -9.92 -26.40 -5.21
CA PRO A 44 -11.06 -25.79 -5.87
C PRO A 44 -10.83 -25.92 -7.38
N LEU A 45 -11.72 -26.63 -8.08
CA LEU A 45 -11.64 -26.76 -9.54
C LEU A 45 -12.08 -25.49 -10.27
N TRP A 46 -12.84 -24.63 -9.58
CA TRP A 46 -13.38 -23.40 -10.15
C TRP A 46 -12.33 -22.43 -10.70
N PRO A 47 -11.14 -22.19 -10.08
CA PRO A 47 -10.11 -21.32 -10.63
C PRO A 47 -9.50 -21.90 -11.90
N LEU A 48 -9.36 -23.23 -12.00
CA LEU A 48 -8.88 -23.90 -13.21
C LEU A 48 -9.88 -23.75 -14.35
N VAL A 49 -11.18 -23.96 -14.08
CA VAL A 49 -12.25 -23.76 -15.07
C VAL A 49 -12.31 -22.29 -15.51
N LEU A 50 -12.25 -21.35 -14.57
CA LEU A 50 -12.28 -19.91 -14.87
C LEU A 50 -11.05 -19.49 -15.69
N SER A 51 -9.89 -20.05 -15.40
CA SER A 51 -8.64 -19.78 -16.11
C SER A 51 -8.65 -20.36 -17.52
N ALA A 52 -9.13 -21.59 -17.70
CA ALA A 52 -9.32 -22.19 -19.01
C ALA A 52 -10.30 -21.36 -19.85
N MET A 53 -11.42 -20.90 -19.25
CA MET A 53 -12.39 -20.04 -19.91
C MET A 53 -11.77 -18.70 -20.33
N LEU A 54 -10.98 -18.06 -19.45
CA LEU A 54 -10.27 -16.81 -19.77
C LEU A 54 -9.22 -17.00 -20.88
N LEU A 55 -8.52 -18.14 -20.88
CA LEU A 55 -7.50 -18.46 -21.88
C LEU A 55 -8.13 -18.71 -23.26
N ILE A 56 -9.24 -19.45 -23.32
CA ILE A 56 -10.04 -19.65 -24.54
C ILE A 56 -10.56 -18.31 -25.05
N MET A 57 -11.09 -17.46 -24.17
CA MET A 57 -11.56 -16.12 -24.55
C MET A 57 -10.41 -15.24 -25.05
N ALA A 58 -9.22 -15.32 -24.45
CA ALA A 58 -8.04 -14.58 -24.88
C ALA A 58 -7.53 -15.05 -26.25
N TRP A 59 -7.70 -16.33 -26.58
CA TRP A 59 -7.29 -16.88 -27.86
C TRP A 59 -8.30 -16.61 -28.98
N CYS A 60 -9.58 -16.90 -28.74
CA CYS A 60 -10.63 -16.81 -29.76
C CYS A 60 -11.22 -15.39 -29.88
N TRP A 61 -11.44 -14.68 -28.77
CA TRP A 61 -12.16 -13.40 -28.79
C TRP A 61 -11.66 -12.40 -27.72
N PRO A 62 -10.49 -11.78 -27.92
CA PRO A 62 -9.86 -10.94 -26.90
C PRO A 62 -10.64 -9.67 -26.55
N THR A 63 -11.51 -9.19 -27.44
CA THR A 63 -12.32 -7.99 -27.17
C THR A 63 -13.41 -8.23 -26.11
N GLY A 64 -13.79 -9.49 -25.85
CA GLY A 64 -14.66 -9.86 -24.74
C GLY A 64 -14.02 -9.64 -23.37
N LEU A 65 -12.68 -9.66 -23.27
CA LEU A 65 -11.96 -9.41 -22.02
C LEU A 65 -11.95 -7.93 -21.59
N TYR A 66 -12.45 -7.01 -22.42
CA TYR A 66 -12.43 -5.58 -22.11
C TYR A 66 -13.21 -5.23 -20.83
N TYR A 67 -14.40 -5.80 -20.64
CA TYR A 67 -15.22 -5.55 -19.45
C TYR A 67 -14.61 -6.13 -18.17
N PRO A 68 -14.20 -7.42 -18.11
CA PRO A 68 -13.53 -7.96 -16.92
C PRO A 68 -12.20 -7.26 -16.65
N TYR A 69 -11.45 -6.87 -17.68
CA TYR A 69 -10.25 -6.04 -17.53
C TYR A 69 -10.57 -4.72 -16.82
N ARG A 70 -11.59 -3.97 -17.26
CA ARG A 70 -11.94 -2.70 -16.62
C ARG A 70 -12.37 -2.87 -15.16
N GLY A 71 -13.16 -3.90 -14.86
CA GLY A 71 -13.55 -4.22 -13.48
C GLY A 71 -12.32 -4.52 -12.61
N TRP A 72 -11.42 -5.36 -13.13
CA TRP A 72 -10.18 -5.71 -12.44
C TRP A 72 -9.26 -4.51 -12.23
N MET A 73 -9.11 -3.63 -13.22
CA MET A 73 -8.27 -2.43 -13.10
C MET A 73 -8.84 -1.43 -12.09
N ALA A 74 -10.17 -1.30 -11.99
CA ALA A 74 -10.79 -0.48 -10.96
C ALA A 74 -10.48 -1.02 -9.55
N PHE A 75 -10.61 -2.34 -9.37
CA PHE A 75 -10.21 -3.00 -8.13
C PHE A 75 -8.72 -2.80 -7.81
N ALA A 76 -7.84 -2.99 -8.80
CA ALA A 76 -6.41 -2.78 -8.66
C ALA A 76 -6.06 -1.33 -8.27
N ALA A 77 -6.79 -0.34 -8.80
CA ALA A 77 -6.60 1.06 -8.43
C ALA A 77 -6.97 1.34 -6.97
N VAL A 78 -8.09 0.77 -6.48
CA VAL A 78 -8.48 0.87 -5.07
C VAL A 78 -7.43 0.19 -4.18
N MET A 79 -7.00 -1.02 -4.52
CA MET A 79 -5.95 -1.73 -3.79
C MET A 79 -4.64 -0.94 -3.77
N ALA A 80 -4.25 -0.33 -4.89
CA ALA A 80 -3.06 0.50 -4.96
C ALA A 80 -3.17 1.72 -4.03
N TRP A 81 -4.32 2.40 -4.01
CA TRP A 81 -4.57 3.53 -3.12
C TRP A 81 -4.48 3.16 -1.64
N ILE A 82 -5.03 2.00 -1.27
CA ILE A 82 -4.90 1.47 0.10
C ILE A 82 -3.44 1.14 0.39
N ASN A 83 -2.77 0.41 -0.51
CA ASN A 83 -1.39 -0.05 -0.35
C ASN A 83 -0.43 1.12 -0.14
N THR A 84 -0.53 2.19 -0.94
CA THR A 84 0.32 3.37 -0.77
C THR A 84 0.16 3.98 0.62
N ARG A 85 -1.08 4.17 1.09
CA ARG A 85 -1.33 4.73 2.43
C ARG A 85 -0.85 3.81 3.54
N LEU A 86 -1.05 2.52 3.38
CA LEU A 86 -0.62 1.51 4.34
C LEU A 86 0.90 1.43 4.41
N LEU A 87 1.60 1.40 3.27
CA LEU A 87 3.06 1.41 3.23
C LEU A 87 3.65 2.66 3.86
N LEU A 88 3.11 3.84 3.52
CA LEU A 88 3.57 5.10 4.12
C LEU A 88 3.28 5.18 5.62
N GLY A 89 2.06 4.81 6.04
CA GLY A 89 1.70 4.79 7.45
C GLY A 89 2.52 3.79 8.24
N LEU A 90 2.68 2.57 7.72
CA LEU A 90 3.48 1.52 8.35
C LEU A 90 4.96 1.90 8.39
N GLY A 91 5.49 2.48 7.31
CA GLY A 91 6.87 2.99 7.28
C GLY A 91 7.09 4.09 8.32
N PHE A 92 6.18 5.05 8.43
CA PHE A 92 6.22 6.07 9.48
C PHE A 92 6.22 5.45 10.87
N TYR A 93 5.31 4.52 11.16
CA TYR A 93 5.24 3.88 12.47
C TYR A 93 6.48 3.03 12.75
N VAL A 94 6.93 2.20 11.81
CA VAL A 94 8.09 1.32 12.00
C VAL A 94 9.39 2.11 12.15
N MET A 95 9.50 3.31 11.57
CA MET A 95 10.72 4.13 11.70
C MET A 95 10.62 5.11 12.88
N LEU A 96 9.59 5.95 12.93
CA LEU A 96 9.51 7.05 13.89
C LEU A 96 9.07 6.59 15.29
N LEU A 97 8.18 5.60 15.41
CA LEU A 97 7.74 5.14 16.73
C LEU A 97 8.89 4.52 17.55
N PRO A 98 9.69 3.56 17.03
CA PRO A 98 10.80 3.03 17.80
C PRO A 98 11.89 4.07 18.01
N LEU A 99 12.16 4.95 17.05
CA LEU A 99 13.09 6.05 17.24
C LEU A 99 12.66 6.96 18.40
N GLY A 100 11.38 7.32 18.46
CA GLY A 100 10.81 8.10 19.56
C GLY A 100 10.88 7.37 20.90
N LEU A 101 10.62 6.06 20.92
CA LEU A 101 10.77 5.23 22.12
C LEU A 101 12.23 5.17 22.60
N VAL A 102 13.18 5.01 21.68
CA VAL A 102 14.63 5.03 21.97
C VAL A 102 15.03 6.39 22.54
N LEU A 103 14.68 7.49 21.88
CA LEU A 103 14.97 8.85 22.37
C LEU A 103 14.32 9.14 23.73
N ARG A 104 13.12 8.59 23.97
CA ARG A 104 12.43 8.67 25.27
C ARG A 104 13.21 7.92 26.34
N LEU A 105 13.70 6.72 26.05
CA LEU A 105 14.47 5.90 26.99
C LEU A 105 15.80 6.57 27.37
N PHE A 106 16.45 7.25 26.42
CA PHE A 106 17.67 8.02 26.66
C PHE A 106 17.42 9.44 27.18
N SER A 107 16.16 9.82 27.46
CA SER A 107 15.77 11.18 27.87
C SER A 107 16.33 12.29 26.97
N LYS A 108 16.44 12.02 25.67
CA LYS A 108 16.93 12.98 24.66
C LYS A 108 15.80 13.75 23.97
N LEU A 109 14.56 13.63 24.47
CA LEU A 109 13.42 14.37 23.93
C LEU A 109 13.48 15.83 24.38
N GLN A 110 13.49 16.75 23.41
CA GLN A 110 13.64 18.19 23.67
C GLN A 110 12.46 18.80 24.46
N TYR A 111 11.26 18.23 24.34
CA TYR A 111 10.03 18.75 24.97
C TYR A 111 9.79 18.25 26.40
N GLN A 112 10.79 17.65 27.07
CA GLN A 112 10.63 17.17 28.44
C GLN A 112 10.49 18.30 29.46
N HIS A 113 10.94 19.51 29.12
CA HIS A 113 10.76 20.66 29.99
C HIS A 113 9.30 21.11 29.97
N LYS A 114 8.55 20.72 31.00
CA LYS A 114 7.22 21.28 31.26
C LYS A 114 7.41 22.59 32.04
N PRO A 115 6.90 23.73 31.54
CA PRO A 115 6.87 24.94 32.33
C PRO A 115 6.04 24.69 33.60
N THR A 116 6.52 25.19 34.72
CA THR A 116 5.85 25.08 36.04
C THR A 116 4.65 26.03 36.17
N GLY A 117 4.44 26.95 35.23
CA GLY A 117 3.32 27.91 35.21
C GLY A 117 2.36 27.70 34.04
N ASP A 118 1.33 28.56 33.97
CA ASP A 118 0.26 28.48 32.96
C ASP A 118 0.71 28.77 31.52
N SER A 119 1.97 29.16 31.32
CA SER A 119 2.49 29.53 30.00
C SER A 119 3.92 29.03 29.77
N TYR A 120 4.25 28.83 28.49
CA TYR A 120 5.63 28.58 28.03
C TYR A 120 6.48 29.87 27.98
N TRP A 121 5.95 30.99 28.47
CA TRP A 121 6.72 32.22 28.55
C TRP A 121 7.85 32.03 29.56
N LEU A 122 9.09 32.12 29.06
CA LEU A 122 10.27 32.26 29.89
C LEU A 122 10.44 33.76 30.17
N ALA A 123 10.56 34.12 31.45
CA ALA A 123 10.87 35.49 31.82
C ALA A 123 12.24 35.86 31.21
N PRO A 124 12.37 37.03 30.56
CA PRO A 124 13.65 37.47 30.03
C PRO A 124 14.74 37.50 31.11
N ASP A 125 15.90 36.93 30.82
CA ASP A 125 17.05 36.87 31.74
C ASP A 125 17.52 38.28 32.18
N LYS A 126 17.24 39.29 31.35
CA LYS A 126 17.52 40.70 31.58
C LYS A 126 16.34 41.55 31.10
N VAL A 127 16.17 42.73 31.72
CA VAL A 127 15.24 43.74 31.23
C VAL A 127 15.73 44.23 29.86
N PRO A 128 14.92 44.13 28.79
CA PRO A 128 15.35 44.54 27.45
C PRO A 128 15.72 46.02 27.44
N THR A 129 16.93 46.32 26.99
CA THR A 129 17.43 47.70 26.86
C THR A 129 17.35 48.14 25.40
N ALA A 130 17.31 49.45 25.11
CA ALA A 130 17.23 49.96 23.74
C ALA A 130 18.29 49.39 22.79
N LYS A 131 19.51 49.11 23.29
CA LYS A 131 20.58 48.45 22.54
C LYS A 131 20.28 47.00 22.15
N ASP A 132 19.51 46.27 22.96
CA ASP A 132 19.13 44.88 22.67
C ASP A 132 18.09 44.81 21.52
N LEU A 133 17.46 45.94 21.18
CA LEU A 133 16.57 46.05 20.03
C LEU A 133 17.34 46.32 18.72
N GLU A 134 18.58 46.80 18.82
CA GLU A 134 19.46 47.02 17.66
C GLU A 134 20.09 45.70 17.19
N ASP A 135 20.33 44.75 18.10
CA ASP A 135 20.87 43.42 17.78
C ASP A 135 20.10 42.31 18.54
N PRO A 136 18.99 41.81 17.97
CA PRO A 136 18.03 40.97 18.67
C PRO A 136 18.38 39.48 18.75
N PHE A 137 19.57 39.06 18.26
CA PHE A 137 19.99 37.65 18.21
C PHE A 137 21.26 37.39 19.05
#